data_AF-A0A352IEW9-F1
#
_entry.id   AF-A0A352IEW9-F1
#
_cell.length_a   1.000
_cell.length_b   1.000
_cell.length_c   1.000
_cell.angle_alpha   90.00
_cell.angle_beta   90.00
_cell.angle_gamma   90.00
#
_symmetry.space_group_name_H-M   'P 1'
#
loop_
_entity.id
_entity.type
_entity.pdbx_description
1 polymer ?
#
loop_
_entity_poly.entity_id
_entity_poly.type
_entity_poly.pdbx_seq_one_letter_code
_entity_poly.pdbx_strand_id
1 'polypeptide(L)'
;MKNKRSIIAIFIVILLIAFLWIGGIIPSQIGKISAINYVQKNYPDRNLKFLRMDFSSAHGDYFAMFEDENDKTYAFQMLGKYLPINVWNDPFKSTIND
;
A
#
# COMPACT_ATOMS: atom_id res chain seq x y z
N MET A 1 40.28 1.22 -10.30
CA MET A 1 39.81 1.06 -8.90
C MET A 1 38.56 1.90 -8.75
N LYS A 2 37.38 1.32 -8.44
CA LYS A 2 36.19 2.13 -8.13
C LYS A 2 36.57 3.15 -7.05
N ASN A 3 36.40 4.43 -7.36
CA ASN A 3 36.81 5.52 -6.47
C ASN A 3 36.15 5.29 -5.11
N LYS A 4 36.92 5.22 -4.01
CA LYS A 4 36.39 4.91 -2.66
C LYS A 4 35.20 5.82 -2.28
N ARG A 5 35.19 7.06 -2.79
CA ARG A 5 34.10 8.03 -2.66
C ARG A 5 32.78 7.58 -3.29
N SER A 6 32.82 6.93 -4.45
CA SER A 6 31.62 6.41 -5.12
C SER A 6 31.00 5.23 -4.36
N ILE A 7 31.82 4.39 -3.72
CA ILE A 7 31.34 3.27 -2.90
C ILE A 7 30.61 3.79 -1.66
N ILE A 8 31.17 4.81 -1.00
CA ILE A 8 30.54 5.46 0.17
C ILE A 8 29.19 6.08 -0.22
N ALA A 9 29.13 6.78 -1.36
CA ALA A 9 27.88 7.38 -1.83
C ALA A 9 26.79 6.32 -2.08
N ILE A 10 27.13 5.20 -2.71
CA ILE A 10 26.20 4.08 -2.93
C ILE A 10 25.69 3.54 -1.59
N PHE A 11 26.56 3.38 -0.61
CA PHE A 11 26.19 2.87 0.72
C PHE A 11 25.19 3.80 1.43
N ILE A 12 25.41 5.11 1.37
CA ILE A 12 24.49 6.11 1.94
C ILE A 12 23.11 6.02 1.28
N VAL A 13 23.06 5.90 -0.04
CA VAL A 13 21.79 5.77 -0.78
C VAL A 13 21.04 4.51 -0.36
N ILE A 14 21.73 3.37 -0.23
CA ILE A 14 21.11 2.11 0.23
C ILE A 14 20.55 2.27 1.65
N LEU A 15 21.30 2.90 2.56
CA LEU A 15 20.82 3.15 3.92
C LEU A 15 19.59 4.05 3.96
N LEU A 16 19.55 5.10 3.13
CA LEU A 16 18.38 5.97 3.01
C LEU A 16 17.15 5.20 2.52
N ILE A 17 17.32 4.36 1.49
CA ILE A 17 16.24 3.51 0.98
C ILE A 17 15.74 2.57 2.09
N ALA A 18 16.65 1.90 2.80
CA ALA A 18 16.28 0.99 3.90
C ALA A 18 15.54 1.73 5.03
N PHE A 19 15.98 2.95 5.39
CA PHE A 19 15.33 3.77 6.40
C PHE A 19 13.90 4.16 5.99
N LEU A 20 13.72 4.64 4.75
CA LEU A 20 12.39 4.96 4.22
C LEU A 20 11.48 3.74 4.10
N TRP A 21 12.06 2.55 3.89
CA TRP A 21 11.32 1.30 3.83
C TRP A 21 10.83 0.85 5.20
N ILE A 22 11.71 0.85 6.21
CA ILE A 22 11.36 0.48 7.59
C ILE A 22 10.38 1.50 8.18
N GLY A 23 10.51 2.77 7.83
CA GLY A 23 9.61 3.85 8.21
C GLY A 23 8.22 3.79 7.57
N GLY A 24 7.95 2.85 6.66
CA GLY A 24 6.62 2.66 6.07
C GLY A 24 6.28 3.58 4.90
N ILE A 25 7.16 4.51 4.54
CA ILE A 25 6.94 5.44 3.42
C ILE A 25 6.90 4.68 2.08
N ILE A 26 7.91 3.84 1.83
CA ILE A 26 7.96 3.02 0.60
C ILE A 26 6.82 1.98 0.60
N PRO A 27 6.61 1.19 1.68
CA PRO A 27 5.49 0.25 1.74
C PRO A 27 4.12 0.90 1.50
N SER A 28 3.86 2.08 2.06
CA SER A 28 2.58 2.79 1.84
C SER A 28 2.33 3.10 0.36
N GLN A 29 3.36 3.56 -0.37
CA GLN A 29 3.23 3.83 -1.81
C GLN A 29 3.03 2.56 -2.64
N ILE A 30 3.74 1.47 -2.28
CA ILE A 30 3.53 0.15 -2.90
C ILE A 30 2.08 -0.32 -2.68
N GLY A 31 1.58 -0.15 -1.46
CA GLY A 31 0.21 -0.48 -1.08
C GLY A 31 -0.82 0.30 -1.86
N LYS A 32 -0.63 1.61 -1.99
CA LYS A 32 -1.49 2.48 -2.80
C LYS A 32 -1.60 2.00 -4.24
N ILE A 33 -0.46 1.78 -4.92
CA ILE A 33 -0.46 1.38 -6.33
C ILE A 33 -1.12 0.00 -6.49
N SER A 34 -0.79 -0.95 -5.61
CA SER A 34 -1.34 -2.30 -5.64
C SER A 34 -2.85 -2.29 -5.41
N ALA A 35 -3.33 -1.50 -4.44
CA ALA A 35 -4.74 -1.35 -4.15
C ALA A 35 -5.50 -0.70 -5.31
N ILE A 36 -4.98 0.39 -5.89
CA ILE A 36 -5.61 1.05 -7.05
C ILE A 36 -5.74 0.08 -8.21
N ASN A 37 -4.66 -0.64 -8.54
CA ASN A 37 -4.66 -1.62 -9.62
C ASN A 37 -5.64 -2.76 -9.35
N TYR A 38 -5.71 -3.25 -8.11
CA TYR A 38 -6.69 -4.28 -7.73
C TYR A 38 -8.12 -3.77 -7.89
N VAL A 39 -8.45 -2.58 -7.37
CA VAL A 39 -9.80 -2.01 -7.42
C VAL A 39 -10.22 -1.75 -8.87
N GLN A 40 -9.36 -1.14 -9.69
CA GLN A 40 -9.64 -0.89 -11.11
C GLN A 40 -9.87 -2.18 -11.89
N LYS A 41 -9.12 -3.25 -11.56
CA LYS A 41 -9.26 -4.55 -12.24
C LYS A 41 -10.52 -5.31 -11.84
N ASN A 42 -10.91 -5.27 -10.55
CA ASN A 42 -12.02 -6.06 -10.03
C ASN A 42 -13.36 -5.31 -10.02
N TYR A 43 -13.33 -3.98 -9.95
CA TYR A 43 -14.51 -3.12 -9.83
C TYR A 43 -14.44 -1.91 -10.77
N PRO A 44 -14.22 -2.10 -12.08
CA PRO A 44 -14.07 -0.99 -13.03
C PRO A 44 -15.29 -0.06 -13.07
N ASP A 45 -16.50 -0.60 -12.88
CA ASP A 45 -17.75 0.14 -13.03
C ASP A 45 -18.20 0.86 -11.73
N ARG A 46 -17.44 0.72 -10.63
CA ARG A 46 -17.83 1.32 -9.33
C ARG A 46 -17.30 2.74 -9.11
N ASN A 47 -16.51 3.29 -10.04
CA ASN A 47 -15.94 4.65 -9.99
C ASN A 47 -15.27 5.02 -8.65
N LEU A 48 -14.63 4.04 -8.01
CA LEU A 48 -13.99 4.22 -6.71
C LEU A 48 -12.73 5.09 -6.81
N LYS A 49 -12.67 6.16 -6.02
CA LYS A 49 -11.53 7.08 -5.94
C LYS A 49 -10.66 6.73 -4.74
N PHE A 50 -9.36 6.61 -4.96
CA PHE A 50 -8.41 6.41 -3.87
C PHE A 50 -8.31 7.68 -3.01
N LEU A 51 -8.51 7.54 -1.71
CA LEU A 51 -8.36 8.62 -0.74
C LEU A 51 -6.98 8.61 -0.08
N ARG A 52 -6.67 7.53 0.65
CA ARG A 52 -5.44 7.44 1.47
C ARG A 52 -5.09 6.01 1.86
N MET A 53 -3.86 5.85 2.34
CA MET A 53 -3.38 4.63 3.00
C MET A 53 -3.27 4.89 4.51
N ASP A 54 -3.91 4.05 5.32
CA ASP A 54 -3.81 4.09 6.78
C ASP A 54 -3.07 2.84 7.28
N PHE A 55 -2.00 3.01 8.06
CA PHE A 55 -1.31 1.88 8.69
C PHE A 55 -1.93 1.60 10.06
N SER A 56 -2.37 0.37 10.29
CA SER A 56 -2.83 -0.07 11.61
C SER A 56 -1.71 -0.78 12.35
N SER A 57 -1.22 -0.18 13.44
CA SER A 57 -0.25 -0.83 14.33
C SER A 57 -0.82 -2.07 15.02
N ALA A 58 -2.14 -2.11 15.25
CA ALA A 58 -2.82 -3.24 15.89
C ALA A 58 -2.89 -4.47 14.98
N HIS A 59 -3.10 -4.27 13.67
CA HIS A 59 -3.18 -5.37 12.70
C HIS A 59 -1.86 -5.62 11.95
N GLY A 60 -0.90 -4.69 12.03
CA GLY A 60 0.37 -4.78 11.30
C GLY A 60 0.23 -4.60 9.79
N ASP A 61 -0.94 -4.16 9.33
CA ASP A 61 -1.34 -4.09 7.93
C ASP A 61 -1.72 -2.66 7.53
N TYR A 62 -1.74 -2.45 6.22
CA TYR A 62 -2.22 -1.21 5.63
C TYR A 62 -3.68 -1.34 5.20
N PHE A 63 -4.43 -0.25 5.31
CA PHE A 63 -5.79 -0.13 4.82
C PHE A 63 -5.81 0.94 3.72
N ALA A 64 -6.21 0.55 2.52
CA ALA A 64 -6.42 1.46 1.41
C ALA A 64 -7.88 1.93 1.44
N MET A 65 -8.08 3.22 1.64
CA MET A 65 -9.40 3.85 1.70
C MET A 65 -9.79 4.34 0.31
N PHE A 66 -10.96 3.92 -0.15
CA PHE A 66 -11.58 4.36 -1.40
C PHE A 66 -12.94 4.98 -1.13
N GLU A 67 -13.34 5.93 -1.94
CA GLU A 67 -14.64 6.61 -1.86
C GLU A 67 -15.42 6.39 -3.15
N ASP A 68 -16.73 6.13 -3.02
CA ASP A 68 -17.64 6.11 -4.16
C ASP A 68 -18.21 7.50 -4.48
N GLU A 69 -19.09 7.60 -5.47
CA GLU A 69 -19.72 8.87 -5.86
C GLU A 69 -20.72 9.42 -4.83
N ASN A 70 -21.09 8.63 -3.81
CA ASN A 70 -22.01 9.00 -2.74
C ASN A 70 -21.28 9.25 -1.41
N ASP A 71 -19.98 9.54 -1.47
CA ASP A 71 -19.10 9.77 -0.32
C ASP A 71 -19.01 8.57 0.67
N LYS A 72 -19.35 7.35 0.21
CA LYS A 72 -19.18 6.15 1.02
C LYS A 72 -17.75 5.66 0.92
N THR A 73 -17.09 5.57 2.08
CA THR A 73 -15.74 5.06 2.19
C THR A 73 -15.71 3.54 2.36
N TYR A 74 -14.83 2.88 1.61
CA TYR A 74 -14.56 1.45 1.65
C TYR A 74 -13.09 1.21 1.98
N ALA A 75 -12.84 0.35 2.96
CA ALA A 75 -11.49 0.00 3.41
C ALA A 75 -11.08 -1.37 2.86
N PHE A 76 -10.02 -1.39 2.05
CA PHE A 76 -9.38 -2.62 1.59
C PHE A 76 -8.16 -2.91 2.46
N GLN A 77 -8.10 -4.10 3.06
CA GLN A 77 -6.94 -4.50 3.86
C GLN A 77 -5.86 -5.05 2.94
N MET A 78 -4.68 -4.45 2.99
CA MET A 78 -3.49 -4.85 2.25
C MET A 78 -2.56 -5.64 3.19
N LEU A 79 -2.29 -6.90 2.84
CA LEU A 79 -1.48 -7.80 3.65
C LEU A 79 0.00 -7.42 3.60
N GLY A 80 0.60 -7.21 4.77
CA GLY A 80 2.05 -7.15 4.95
C GLY A 80 2.60 -5.74 5.14
N LYS A 81 3.36 -5.56 6.23
CA LYS A 81 3.95 -4.28 6.65
C LYS A 81 5.00 -3.69 5.70
N TYR A 82 5.83 -4.53 5.07
CA TYR A 82 6.95 -4.04 4.24
C TYR A 82 6.71 -4.18 2.74
N LEU A 83 5.71 -4.96 2.35
CA LEU A 83 5.38 -5.20 0.94
C LEU A 83 3.87 -5.46 0.75
N PRO A 84 3.01 -4.44 0.97
CA PRO A 84 1.56 -4.58 0.91
C PRO A 84 1.05 -4.69 -0.53
N ILE A 85 1.30 -5.81 -1.21
CA ILE A 85 0.93 -6.01 -2.62
C ILE A 85 -0.36 -6.81 -2.81
N ASN A 86 -0.82 -7.51 -1.77
CA ASN A 86 -1.98 -8.40 -1.83
C ASN A 86 -3.13 -7.84 -1.00
N VAL A 87 -4.34 -7.88 -1.55
CA VAL A 87 -5.56 -7.58 -0.79
C VAL A 87 -5.95 -8.81 0.02
N TRP A 88 -6.02 -8.66 1.34
CA TRP A 88 -6.48 -9.70 2.28
C TRP A 88 -7.98 -9.65 2.48
N ASN A 89 -8.51 -8.46 2.81
CA ASN A 89 -9.94 -8.25 3.01
C ASN A 89 -10.48 -7.27 1.98
N ASP A 90 -11.56 -7.68 1.32
CA ASP A 90 -12.24 -6.94 0.28
C ASP A 90 -13.69 -6.72 0.74
N PRO A 91 -14.10 -5.46 1.02
CA PRO A 91 -15.41 -5.16 1.59
C PRO A 91 -16.58 -5.52 0.66
N PHE A 92 -16.31 -5.77 -0.62
CA PHE A 92 -17.34 -6.20 -1.59
C PHE A 92 -17.43 -7.72 -1.74
N LYS A 93 -16.46 -8.47 -1.21
CA LYS A 93 -16.48 -9.95 -1.21
C LYS A 93 -16.92 -10.55 0.12
N SER A 94 -16.86 -9.80 1.22
CA SER A 94 -17.14 -10.31 2.57
C SER A 94 -18.63 -10.54 2.89
N THR A 95 -19.49 -10.70 1.88
CA THR A 95 -20.95 -10.92 2.02
C THR A 95 -21.39 -12.36 1.71
N ILE A 96 -20.53 -13.35 1.98
CA ILE A 96 -20.93 -14.75 2.01
C ILE A 96 -20.39 -15.37 3.30
N ASN A 97 -21.25 -15.41 4.31
CA ASN A 97 -21.33 -16.42 5.38
C ASN A 97 -22.50 -15.99 6.30
N ASP A 98 -23.72 -16.12 5.77
CA ASP A 98 -24.92 -16.34 6.58
C ASP A 98 -25.09 -17.85 6.81
#